data_AF-A0AAW0FHF5-F1
#
_entry.id   AF-A0AAW0FHF5-F1
#
_cell.length_a   1.000
_cell.length_b   1.000
_cell.length_c   1.000
_cell.angle_alpha   90.00
_cell.angle_beta   90.00
_cell.angle_gamma   90.00
#
_symmetry.space_group_name_H-M   'P 1'
#
loop_
_entity.id
_entity.type
_entity.pdbx_description
1 polymer ?
#
loop_
_entity_poly.entity_id
_entity_poly.type
_entity_poly.pdbx_seq_one_letter_code
_entity_poly.pdbx_strand_id
1 'polypeptide(L)'
;MSSQRITTISLDATDSSLSELQCNLPTRMVRIARKTLAPPRSVSHISEDGDVHKVKPSNNVLYIPDPNLRCSMGVNIGSSIFYTRATITIPEFHLISPAKEHYELLGEERLGCVTLYIDKWLLLIIVLQRKFDFKIKVTPWTEFFSWLMTEGSVDKLGIGPYLCSDTIVLGCIDYSAEYVTDTNGVTLDNYQEFDEKMEKFATNVQFWPPIDSAKKGAAKLTRIQLFDKIALSVTHTDRPVSCPWDGLTIPAGKVLKRTHSAYGTHVYLPDSPQPSVETLLQACCLPGRQWVVQDWVSTLRDLGEYKVYFVQQEIVWMSLARFSKVDGGWCSKSVKNETRSLEEISAMLRQGVMDTDFLFSVPSAYEPIDCMLREFAQDTLCHLVEEDEDDEGYSILSEWCRMDIGIIEKNGVCSYFINEIETNVGLGLFGDGIFDALSDALGELWLEM
;
A
#
# COMPACT_ATOMS: atom_id res chain seq x y z
N MET A 1 -19.54 -6.38 -28.27
CA MET A 1 -19.17 -5.04 -27.78
C MET A 1 -19.79 -4.88 -26.40
N SER A 2 -19.04 -5.29 -25.37
CA SER A 2 -19.48 -5.19 -23.97
C SER A 2 -19.30 -3.76 -23.49
N SER A 3 -20.37 -3.18 -22.94
CA SER A 3 -20.37 -1.89 -22.27
C SER A 3 -19.61 -2.03 -20.95
N GLN A 4 -18.41 -1.42 -20.86
CA GLN A 4 -17.78 -1.18 -19.56
C GLN A 4 -18.62 -0.14 -18.81
N ARG A 5 -19.04 -0.45 -17.59
CA ARG A 5 -19.68 0.53 -16.70
C ARG A 5 -18.61 1.52 -16.26
N ILE A 6 -18.79 2.77 -16.66
CA ILE A 6 -17.97 3.91 -16.25
C ILE A 6 -18.48 4.32 -14.86
N THR A 7 -17.68 4.13 -13.83
CA THR A 7 -17.92 4.73 -12.51
C THR A 7 -17.49 6.19 -12.58
N THR A 8 -18.43 7.10 -12.84
CA THR A 8 -18.21 8.54 -12.65
C THR A 8 -18.44 8.85 -11.18
N ILE A 9 -17.36 9.17 -10.44
CA ILE A 9 -17.48 9.64 -9.06
C ILE A 9 -17.91 11.11 -9.12
N SER A 10 -19.21 11.36 -8.95
CA SER A 10 -19.75 12.71 -8.74
C SER A 10 -19.83 12.94 -7.23
N LEU A 11 -18.90 13.73 -6.68
CA LEU A 11 -18.85 14.06 -5.26
C LEU A 11 -19.75 15.26 -4.97
N ASP A 12 -21.06 15.09 -5.06
CA ASP A 12 -22.03 16.03 -4.48
C ASP A 12 -22.52 15.46 -3.14
N ALA A 13 -22.01 16.01 -2.04
CA ALA A 13 -22.38 15.61 -0.69
C ALA A 13 -23.68 16.32 -0.25
N THR A 14 -24.69 15.54 0.14
CA THR A 14 -25.64 15.95 1.19
C THR A 14 -25.93 14.76 2.12
N ASP A 15 -26.01 15.11 3.40
CA ASP A 15 -25.91 14.29 4.60
C ASP A 15 -26.98 13.20 4.86
N SER A 16 -26.65 12.40 5.88
CA SER A 16 -27.52 11.64 6.82
C SER A 16 -27.64 10.12 6.62
N SER A 17 -26.80 9.36 7.32
CA SER A 17 -27.19 8.22 8.18
C SER A 17 -25.96 7.45 8.67
N LEU A 18 -25.45 7.82 9.85
CA LEU A 18 -24.56 6.97 10.64
C LEU A 18 -25.16 6.83 12.03
N SER A 19 -25.99 5.80 12.20
CA SER A 19 -26.33 5.25 13.50
C SER A 19 -26.45 3.74 13.37
N GLU A 20 -25.77 3.04 14.28
CA GLU A 20 -25.86 1.61 14.60
C GLU A 20 -24.86 0.67 13.89
N LEU A 21 -23.70 0.51 14.53
CA LEU A 21 -22.96 -0.75 14.62
C LEU A 21 -22.03 -0.67 15.84
N GLN A 22 -22.56 -0.97 17.02
CA GLN A 22 -21.76 -1.21 18.23
C GLN A 22 -21.44 -2.71 18.30
N CYS A 23 -20.26 -3.09 17.84
CA CYS A 23 -19.67 -4.38 18.19
C CYS A 23 -18.77 -4.16 19.41
N ASN A 24 -19.07 -4.84 20.52
CA ASN A 24 -18.33 -4.71 21.78
C ASN A 24 -16.94 -5.34 21.64
N LEU A 25 -15.91 -4.52 21.42
CA LEU A 25 -14.51 -4.97 21.47
C LEU A 25 -14.08 -5.28 22.92
N PRO A 26 -13.29 -6.34 23.18
CA PRO A 26 -12.82 -6.68 24.53
C PRO A 26 -11.87 -5.62 25.11
N THR A 27 -12.06 -5.31 26.39
CA THR A 27 -11.34 -4.34 27.27
C THR A 27 -9.81 -4.44 27.27
N ARG A 28 -9.22 -5.45 26.62
CA ARG A 28 -7.76 -5.62 26.49
C ARG A 28 -7.16 -4.70 25.42
N MET A 29 -7.94 -4.29 24.41
CA MET A 29 -7.49 -3.46 23.27
C MET A 29 -7.28 -1.96 23.62
N VAL A 30 -8.07 -1.41 24.54
CA VAL A 30 -7.97 0.02 24.94
C VAL A 30 -6.63 0.35 25.65
N ARG A 31 -5.89 -0.66 26.11
CA ARG A 31 -4.60 -0.47 26.79
C ARG A 31 -3.40 -0.40 25.85
N ILE A 32 -3.49 -0.92 24.64
CA ILE A 32 -2.38 -0.90 23.66
C ILE A 32 -2.42 0.42 22.88
N ALA A 33 -3.60 0.86 22.43
CA ALA A 33 -3.78 2.13 21.71
C ALA A 33 -3.32 3.41 22.47
N ARG A 34 -3.22 3.36 23.80
CA ARG A 34 -2.73 4.51 24.61
C ARG A 34 -1.23 4.56 24.83
N LYS A 35 -0.47 3.53 24.45
CA LYS A 35 0.99 3.49 24.62
C LYS A 35 1.77 3.82 23.35
N THR A 36 1.18 3.66 22.18
CA THR A 36 1.83 3.81 20.87
C THR A 36 1.65 5.17 20.21
N LEU A 37 0.81 6.06 20.76
CA LEU A 37 0.63 7.44 20.27
C LEU A 37 1.68 8.41 20.83
N ALA A 38 2.95 8.04 20.76
CA ALA A 38 4.01 9.05 20.80
C ALA A 38 4.07 9.67 19.40
N PRO A 39 3.82 10.98 19.23
CA PRO A 39 3.87 11.60 17.91
C PRO A 39 5.24 11.35 17.26
N PRO A 40 5.30 11.03 15.96
CA PRO A 40 6.57 10.85 15.25
C PRO A 40 7.36 12.15 15.38
N ARG A 41 8.51 12.09 16.06
CA ARG A 41 9.47 13.19 16.27
C ARG A 41 8.83 14.59 16.20
N SER A 42 7.95 14.92 17.14
CA SER A 42 8.01 16.30 17.61
C SER A 42 9.39 16.46 18.20
N VAL A 43 10.28 17.24 17.58
CA VAL A 43 11.48 17.73 18.23
C VAL A 43 10.99 18.42 19.49
N SER A 44 10.98 17.70 20.61
CA SER A 44 10.62 18.26 21.89
C SER A 44 11.77 19.19 22.23
N HIS A 45 11.66 20.45 21.79
CA HIS A 45 12.25 21.54 22.54
C HIS A 45 11.56 21.51 23.90
N ILE A 46 12.14 20.75 24.82
CA ILE A 46 11.87 20.88 26.24
C ILE A 46 12.31 22.30 26.57
N SER A 47 11.38 23.25 26.53
CA SER A 47 11.56 24.50 27.24
C SER A 47 11.75 24.15 28.71
N GLU A 48 12.68 24.83 29.40
CA GLU A 48 12.94 24.63 30.83
C GLU A 48 11.69 24.86 31.70
N ASP A 49 10.66 25.49 31.13
CA ASP A 49 9.31 25.55 31.69
C ASP A 49 8.48 24.39 31.16
N GLY A 50 8.13 23.43 32.02
CA GLY A 50 7.49 22.15 31.70
C GLY A 50 6.04 22.20 31.17
N ASP A 51 5.72 23.16 30.31
CA ASP A 51 4.49 23.17 29.53
C ASP A 51 4.70 22.37 28.24
N VAL A 52 3.94 21.28 28.11
CA VAL A 52 3.82 20.53 26.86
C VAL A 52 3.07 21.43 25.88
N HIS A 53 3.80 22.29 25.17
CA HIS A 53 3.27 22.99 24.01
C HIS A 53 2.86 21.91 23.01
N LYS A 54 1.54 21.76 22.79
CA LYS A 54 1.02 20.99 21.66
C LYS A 54 1.64 21.57 20.40
N VAL A 55 2.56 20.85 19.79
CA VAL A 55 3.13 21.20 18.49
C VAL A 55 1.96 21.34 17.53
N LYS A 56 1.92 22.45 16.80
CA LYS A 56 0.87 22.70 15.83
C LYS A 56 1.11 21.73 14.67
N PRO A 57 0.10 20.97 14.22
CA PRO A 57 0.27 20.02 13.12
C PRO A 57 0.89 20.72 11.91
N SER A 58 1.71 19.96 11.17
CA SER A 58 2.39 20.48 9.99
C SER A 58 1.38 21.06 9.00
N ASN A 59 1.51 22.35 8.70
CA ASN A 59 0.65 23.02 7.72
C ASN A 59 1.12 22.81 6.28
N ASN A 60 2.24 22.11 6.04
CA ASN A 60 2.84 21.96 4.73
C ASN A 60 3.14 20.50 4.39
N VAL A 61 2.73 20.08 3.20
CA VAL A 61 2.99 18.77 2.62
C VAL A 61 3.78 18.95 1.34
N LEU A 62 4.91 18.25 1.26
CA LEU A 62 5.63 18.06 0.01
C LEU A 62 5.31 16.66 -0.51
N TYR A 63 4.46 16.56 -1.53
CA TYR A 63 4.18 15.28 -2.16
C TYR A 63 5.14 15.01 -3.31
N ILE A 64 5.78 13.85 -3.26
CA ILE A 64 6.68 13.34 -4.29
C ILE A 64 6.11 12.02 -4.79
N PRO A 65 5.53 11.97 -6.00
CA PRO A 65 5.00 10.72 -6.54
C PRO A 65 6.10 9.66 -6.72
N ASP A 66 5.76 8.38 -6.54
CA ASP A 66 6.67 7.26 -6.81
C ASP A 66 7.03 7.23 -8.32
N PRO A 67 8.32 7.32 -8.69
CA PRO A 67 8.72 7.28 -10.09
C PRO A 67 8.38 5.98 -10.83
N ASN A 68 8.05 4.90 -10.11
CA ASN A 68 7.62 3.63 -10.70
C ASN A 68 6.14 3.65 -11.14
N LEU A 69 5.37 4.67 -10.74
CA LEU A 69 3.94 4.84 -11.04
C LEU A 69 3.69 5.92 -12.10
N ARG A 70 4.49 5.96 -13.18
CA ARG A 70 4.31 6.92 -14.30
C ARG A 70 3.32 6.39 -15.35
N CYS A 71 2.40 7.27 -15.79
CA CYS A 71 1.47 7.05 -16.90
C CYS A 71 2.20 6.65 -18.20
N SER A 72 3.40 7.22 -18.40
CA SER A 72 4.19 7.05 -19.62
C SER A 72 4.79 5.65 -19.80
N MET A 73 4.68 4.75 -18.82
CA MET A 73 5.26 3.40 -18.91
C MET A 73 4.43 2.41 -19.75
N GLY A 74 3.52 2.89 -20.59
CA GLY A 74 2.80 2.04 -21.56
C GLY A 74 1.72 1.14 -20.95
N VAL A 75 1.34 1.39 -19.69
CA VAL A 75 0.23 0.71 -19.04
C VAL A 75 -1.08 1.27 -19.58
N ASN A 76 -2.06 0.41 -19.86
CA ASN A 76 -3.42 0.87 -20.11
C ASN A 76 -3.97 1.48 -18.81
N ILE A 77 -3.87 2.80 -18.70
CA ILE A 77 -4.21 3.58 -17.49
C ILE A 77 -5.65 3.30 -17.05
N GLY A 78 -6.58 3.15 -18.00
CA GLY A 78 -7.98 2.85 -17.72
C GLY A 78 -8.24 1.49 -17.04
N SER A 79 -7.29 0.56 -17.08
CA SER A 79 -7.36 -0.73 -16.39
C SER A 79 -6.42 -0.84 -15.19
N SER A 80 -5.62 0.19 -14.91
CA SER A 80 -4.64 0.16 -13.83
C SER A 80 -5.30 0.40 -12.47
N ILE A 81 -4.88 -0.37 -11.47
CA ILE A 81 -5.36 -0.23 -10.09
C ILE A 81 -4.83 1.02 -9.39
N PHE A 82 -3.79 1.65 -9.94
CA PHE A 82 -3.14 2.85 -9.41
C PHE A 82 -3.76 4.15 -9.92
N TYR A 83 -4.60 4.08 -10.94
CA TYR A 83 -5.22 5.26 -11.53
C TYR A 83 -6.72 5.19 -11.39
N THR A 84 -7.34 6.36 -11.33
CA THR A 84 -8.79 6.49 -11.38
C THR A 84 -9.15 7.64 -12.29
N ARG A 85 -10.33 7.56 -12.91
CA ARG A 85 -10.90 8.70 -13.61
C ARG A 85 -11.45 9.68 -12.57
N ALA A 86 -11.06 10.94 -12.67
CA ALA A 86 -11.52 12.00 -11.79
C ALA A 86 -11.84 13.28 -12.58
N THR A 87 -12.73 14.08 -12.01
CA THR A 87 -12.98 15.46 -12.43
C THR A 87 -12.55 16.37 -11.29
N ILE A 88 -11.61 17.27 -11.55
CA ILE A 88 -11.03 18.19 -10.56
C ILE A 88 -11.17 19.63 -11.04
N THR A 89 -11.09 20.59 -10.13
CA THR A 89 -11.18 22.02 -10.43
C THR A 89 -9.89 22.54 -11.07
N ILE A 90 -9.93 23.70 -11.77
CA ILE A 90 -8.72 24.32 -12.33
C ILE A 90 -7.64 24.59 -11.26
N PRO A 91 -7.94 25.15 -10.06
CA PRO A 91 -6.92 25.35 -9.03
C PRO A 91 -6.22 24.05 -8.61
N GLU A 92 -6.97 22.95 -8.48
CA GLU A 92 -6.40 21.63 -8.13
C GLU A 92 -5.58 21.06 -9.28
N PHE A 93 -6.01 21.29 -10.52
CA PHE A 93 -5.21 20.93 -11.67
C PHE A 93 -3.86 21.67 -11.68
N HIS A 94 -3.86 22.97 -11.37
CA HIS A 94 -2.61 23.71 -11.23
C HIS A 94 -1.71 23.17 -10.11
N LEU A 95 -2.30 22.75 -8.98
CA LEU A 95 -1.57 22.11 -7.89
C LEU A 95 -0.81 20.87 -8.34
N ILE A 96 -1.45 19.98 -9.12
CA ILE A 96 -0.83 18.73 -9.58
C ILE A 96 -0.07 18.84 -10.90
N SER A 97 -0.20 19.96 -11.63
CA SER A 97 0.42 20.16 -12.94
C SER A 97 1.93 19.92 -13.01
N PRO A 98 2.73 20.09 -11.93
CA PRO A 98 4.13 19.66 -11.95
C PRO A 98 4.28 18.15 -12.22
N ALA A 99 3.41 17.31 -11.67
CA ALA A 99 3.45 15.84 -11.81
C ALA A 99 2.73 15.33 -13.08
N LYS A 100 2.96 15.97 -14.23
CA LYS A 100 2.30 15.63 -15.51
C LYS A 100 2.48 14.18 -15.97
N GLU A 101 3.53 13.49 -15.50
CA GLU A 101 3.74 12.06 -15.74
C GLU A 101 2.81 11.14 -14.94
N HIS A 102 2.00 11.66 -14.02
CA HIS A 102 1.09 10.88 -13.15
C HIS A 102 -0.40 11.14 -13.43
N TYR A 103 -0.73 11.81 -14.53
CA TYR A 103 -2.10 11.92 -15.01
C TYR A 103 -2.18 11.93 -16.54
N GLU A 104 -3.35 11.58 -17.08
CA GLU A 104 -3.68 11.68 -18.50
C GLU A 104 -4.93 12.54 -18.68
N LEU A 105 -4.82 13.64 -19.42
CA LEU A 105 -5.95 14.53 -19.71
C LEU A 105 -6.92 13.85 -20.67
N LEU A 106 -8.19 13.75 -20.28
CA LEU A 106 -9.26 13.22 -21.12
C LEU A 106 -10.04 14.33 -21.83
N GLY A 107 -10.05 15.53 -21.27
CA GLY A 107 -10.62 16.72 -21.86
C GLY A 107 -10.86 17.83 -20.85
N GLU A 108 -10.99 19.06 -21.35
CA GLU A 108 -11.48 20.19 -20.57
C GLU A 108 -13.01 20.20 -20.61
N GLU A 109 -13.66 20.25 -19.45
CA GLU A 109 -15.09 20.48 -19.38
C GLU A 109 -15.37 21.98 -19.34
N ARG A 110 -16.44 22.40 -20.03
CA ARG A 110 -16.99 23.75 -19.84
C ARG A 110 -17.37 23.85 -18.35
N LEU A 111 -17.02 24.96 -17.68
CA LEU A 111 -17.29 25.30 -16.26
C LEU A 111 -16.08 25.20 -15.28
N GLY A 112 -14.84 25.24 -15.76
CA GLY A 112 -13.68 25.39 -14.86
C GLY A 112 -13.27 24.09 -14.14
N CYS A 113 -13.53 22.96 -14.78
CA CYS A 113 -13.09 21.64 -14.33
C CYS A 113 -12.33 20.93 -15.44
N VAL A 114 -11.46 20.00 -15.06
CA VAL A 114 -10.69 19.14 -15.96
C VAL A 114 -11.01 17.69 -15.61
N THR A 115 -11.25 16.88 -16.64
CA THR A 115 -11.45 15.44 -16.50
C THR A 115 -10.20 14.72 -16.97
N LEU A 116 -9.68 13.82 -16.13
CA LEU A 116 -8.41 13.16 -16.34
C LEU A 116 -8.40 11.76 -15.69
N TYR A 117 -7.47 10.90 -16.11
CA TYR A 117 -7.01 9.80 -15.28
C TYR A 117 -5.89 10.31 -14.37
N ILE A 118 -5.96 10.03 -13.07
CA ILE A 118 -4.99 10.48 -12.07
C ILE A 118 -4.52 9.31 -11.23
N ASP A 119 -3.25 9.35 -10.82
CA ASP A 119 -2.75 8.53 -9.72
C ASP A 119 -3.65 8.67 -8.48
N LYS A 120 -4.01 7.55 -7.88
CA LYS A 120 -4.97 7.53 -6.77
C LYS A 120 -4.43 8.26 -5.53
N TRP A 121 -3.13 8.21 -5.28
CA TRP A 121 -2.54 8.95 -4.15
C TRP A 121 -2.56 10.46 -4.37
N LEU A 122 -2.25 10.92 -5.60
CA LEU A 122 -2.46 12.33 -5.98
C LEU A 122 -3.91 12.79 -5.70
N LEU A 123 -4.91 11.98 -6.08
CA LEU A 123 -6.30 12.33 -5.82
C LEU A 123 -6.63 12.37 -4.33
N LEU A 124 -6.18 11.36 -3.56
CA LEU A 124 -6.40 11.31 -2.12
C LEU A 124 -5.82 12.54 -1.42
N ILE A 125 -4.65 12.99 -1.84
CA ILE A 125 -3.98 14.19 -1.31
C ILE A 125 -4.80 15.46 -1.58
N ILE A 126 -5.36 15.62 -2.79
CA ILE A 126 -6.29 16.72 -3.08
C ILE A 126 -7.50 16.68 -2.13
N VAL A 127 -8.07 15.48 -1.92
CA VAL A 127 -9.22 15.29 -1.02
C VAL A 127 -8.86 15.66 0.43
N LEU A 128 -7.68 15.23 0.91
CA LEU A 128 -7.21 15.55 2.25
C LEU A 128 -6.99 17.06 2.44
N GLN A 129 -6.41 17.76 1.47
CA GLN A 129 -6.25 19.22 1.56
C GLN A 129 -7.59 19.96 1.65
N ARG A 130 -8.62 19.51 0.93
CA ARG A 130 -9.97 20.11 1.04
C ARG A 130 -10.53 19.97 2.46
N LYS A 131 -10.21 18.88 3.14
CA LYS A 131 -10.76 18.55 4.47
C LYS A 131 -9.97 19.18 5.63
N PHE A 132 -8.64 19.24 5.54
CA PHE A 132 -7.76 19.51 6.69
C PHE A 132 -6.93 20.79 6.61
N ASP A 133 -7.22 21.69 5.64
CA ASP A 133 -6.64 23.04 5.52
C ASP A 133 -5.10 23.12 5.59
N PHE A 134 -4.41 22.14 5.01
CA PHE A 134 -2.96 22.18 4.82
C PHE A 134 -2.56 22.56 3.39
N LYS A 135 -1.34 23.07 3.23
CA LYS A 135 -0.77 23.44 1.93
C LYS A 135 -0.01 22.29 1.33
N ILE A 136 -0.37 21.89 0.12
CA ILE A 136 0.40 20.91 -0.64
C ILE A 136 1.29 21.62 -1.65
N LYS A 137 2.51 21.11 -1.80
CA LYS A 137 3.35 21.30 -2.98
C LYS A 137 3.60 19.92 -3.59
N VAL A 138 3.27 19.77 -4.87
CA VAL A 138 3.62 18.56 -5.63
C VAL A 138 4.94 18.79 -6.34
N THR A 139 5.88 17.86 -6.22
CA THR A 139 7.18 17.92 -6.89
C THR A 139 7.42 16.66 -7.72
N PRO A 140 7.76 16.78 -9.01
CA PRO A 140 8.13 15.65 -9.83
C PRO A 140 9.38 14.94 -9.29
N TRP A 141 9.45 13.62 -9.47
CA TRP A 141 10.59 12.83 -9.01
C TRP A 141 11.93 13.36 -9.53
N THR A 142 12.00 13.70 -10.81
CA THR A 142 13.25 14.15 -11.45
C THR A 142 13.80 15.44 -10.83
N GLU A 143 12.90 16.34 -10.43
CA GLU A 143 13.26 17.58 -9.75
C GLU A 143 13.75 17.30 -8.33
N PHE A 144 13.00 16.50 -7.56
CA PHE A 144 13.42 16.08 -6.22
C PHE A 144 14.78 15.35 -6.23
N PHE A 145 14.97 14.40 -7.14
CA PHE A 145 16.24 13.69 -7.31
C PHE A 145 17.39 14.64 -7.62
N SER A 146 17.18 15.61 -8.51
CA SER A 146 18.19 16.64 -8.81
C SER A 146 18.53 17.48 -7.58
N TRP A 147 17.55 17.81 -6.73
CA TRP A 147 17.78 18.53 -5.48
C TRP A 147 18.67 17.72 -4.56
N LEU A 148 18.30 16.46 -4.34
CA LEU A 148 19.03 15.56 -3.45
C LEU A 148 20.48 15.39 -3.91
N MET A 149 20.69 15.14 -5.21
CA MET A 149 21.99 14.75 -5.73
C MET A 149 22.95 15.93 -5.97
N THR A 150 22.46 17.18 -6.07
CA THR A 150 23.31 18.35 -6.35
C THR A 150 23.82 19.01 -5.05
N GLU A 151 25.13 19.22 -4.90
CA GLU A 151 25.68 19.90 -3.72
C GLU A 151 25.22 21.37 -3.60
N GLY A 152 24.79 21.77 -2.39
CA GLY A 152 24.38 23.15 -2.09
C GLY A 152 23.10 23.62 -2.81
N SER A 153 22.29 22.68 -3.30
CA SER A 153 21.05 22.92 -4.04
C SER A 153 19.88 23.35 -3.15
N VAL A 154 19.83 22.84 -1.91
CA VAL A 154 18.76 23.04 -0.94
C VAL A 154 18.45 24.52 -0.72
N ASP A 155 19.48 25.35 -0.55
CA ASP A 155 19.32 26.79 -0.37
C ASP A 155 19.12 27.53 -1.71
N LYS A 156 19.72 27.02 -2.80
CA LYS A 156 19.73 27.68 -4.11
C LYS A 156 18.42 27.52 -4.89
N LEU A 157 17.67 26.45 -4.64
CA LEU A 157 16.46 26.10 -5.39
C LEU A 157 15.17 26.61 -4.73
N GLY A 158 15.29 27.41 -3.66
CA GLY A 158 14.15 28.00 -2.98
C GLY A 158 13.25 26.96 -2.29
N ILE A 159 13.80 25.78 -2.00
CA ILE A 159 13.10 24.72 -1.27
C ILE A 159 13.26 24.84 0.23
N GLY A 160 14.20 25.66 0.72
CA GLY A 160 14.38 25.96 2.15
C GLY A 160 13.09 26.21 2.96
N PRO A 161 12.06 26.90 2.44
CA PRO A 161 10.78 27.05 3.14
C PRO A 161 9.96 25.76 3.33
N TYR A 162 10.22 24.72 2.52
CA TYR A 162 9.62 23.38 2.59
C TYR A 162 10.58 22.35 3.22
N LEU A 163 11.75 22.80 3.67
CA LEU A 163 12.73 22.01 4.42
C LEU A 163 12.83 22.53 5.85
N CYS A 164 11.72 23.05 6.36
CA CYS A 164 11.56 23.34 7.78
C CYS A 164 11.01 22.11 8.49
N SER A 165 11.13 22.09 9.82
CA SER A 165 10.50 21.11 10.71
C SER A 165 8.99 20.96 10.51
N ASP A 166 8.35 21.96 9.91
CA ASP A 166 6.90 22.04 9.76
C ASP A 166 6.45 21.58 8.35
N THR A 167 7.24 20.73 7.69
CA THR A 167 6.89 20.09 6.41
C THR A 167 7.00 18.58 6.52
N ILE A 168 5.95 17.88 6.08
CA ILE A 168 5.95 16.43 5.93
C ILE A 168 6.14 16.10 4.45
N VAL A 169 7.11 15.24 4.15
CA VAL A 169 7.31 14.66 2.82
C VAL A 169 6.50 13.38 2.72
N LEU A 170 5.57 13.39 1.78
CA LEU A 170 4.69 12.27 1.48
C LEU A 170 5.13 11.61 0.17
N GLY A 171 5.31 10.29 0.17
CA GLY A 171 5.71 9.54 -1.01
C GLY A 171 7.20 9.30 -1.09
N CYS A 172 7.83 9.66 -2.22
CA CYS A 172 9.18 9.28 -2.63
C CYS A 172 9.25 7.86 -3.22
N ILE A 173 10.44 7.27 -3.24
CA ILE A 173 10.73 6.03 -3.91
C ILE A 173 10.22 4.83 -3.10
N ASP A 174 9.53 3.90 -3.77
CA ASP A 174 9.15 2.65 -3.13
C ASP A 174 10.36 1.70 -3.07
N TYR A 175 10.97 1.59 -1.89
CA TYR A 175 12.08 0.67 -1.64
C TYR A 175 11.70 -0.81 -1.85
N SER A 176 10.41 -1.16 -1.80
CA SER A 176 9.92 -2.52 -2.08
C SER A 176 9.87 -2.85 -3.58
N ALA A 177 9.90 -1.80 -4.41
CA ALA A 177 9.92 -1.88 -5.87
C ALA A 177 11.36 -1.84 -6.43
N GLU A 178 11.46 -1.91 -7.75
CA GLU A 178 12.74 -1.81 -8.44
C GLU A 178 13.17 -0.35 -8.57
N TYR A 179 13.83 0.18 -7.54
CA TYR A 179 14.16 1.60 -7.49
C TYR A 179 15.47 1.99 -8.18
N VAL A 180 16.48 1.11 -8.13
CA VAL A 180 17.75 1.27 -8.85
C VAL A 180 17.53 0.89 -10.31
N THR A 181 17.21 1.89 -11.13
CA THR A 181 17.03 1.81 -12.59
C THR A 181 17.43 3.14 -13.24
N ASP A 182 17.87 3.08 -14.50
CA ASP A 182 18.17 4.29 -15.29
C ASP A 182 16.94 5.21 -15.42
N THR A 183 15.73 4.64 -15.43
CA THR A 183 14.47 5.39 -15.54
C THR A 183 14.19 6.28 -14.31
N ASN A 184 14.70 5.86 -13.16
CA ASN A 184 14.61 6.59 -11.91
C ASN A 184 15.82 7.52 -11.67
N GLY A 185 16.86 7.44 -12.51
CA GLY A 185 18.12 8.17 -12.31
C GLY A 185 19.01 7.59 -11.19
N VAL A 186 18.51 6.61 -10.43
CA VAL A 186 19.25 5.85 -9.43
C VAL A 186 19.87 4.64 -10.12
N THR A 187 21.17 4.63 -10.33
CA THR A 187 21.89 3.57 -11.06
C THR A 187 22.79 2.78 -10.13
N LEU A 188 23.35 1.68 -10.65
CA LEU A 188 24.39 0.89 -9.96
C LEU A 188 25.58 1.73 -9.49
N ASP A 189 25.88 2.82 -10.19
CA ASP A 189 27.03 3.66 -9.91
C ASP A 189 26.77 4.70 -8.82
N ASN A 190 25.50 5.07 -8.56
CA ASN A 190 25.16 6.18 -7.65
C ASN A 190 24.19 5.81 -6.50
N TYR A 191 23.66 4.58 -6.45
CA TYR A 191 22.63 4.23 -5.46
C TYR A 191 23.09 4.40 -4.01
N GLN A 192 24.37 4.14 -3.71
CA GLN A 192 24.92 4.31 -2.35
C GLN A 192 24.91 5.78 -1.94
N GLU A 193 25.39 6.67 -2.83
CA GLU A 193 25.38 8.11 -2.60
C GLU A 193 23.93 8.63 -2.46
N PHE A 194 23.02 8.11 -3.29
CA PHE A 194 21.59 8.43 -3.18
C PHE A 194 21.04 8.05 -1.80
N ASP A 195 21.28 6.83 -1.33
CA ASP A 195 20.77 6.35 -0.03
C ASP A 195 21.35 7.16 1.15
N GLU A 196 22.65 7.46 1.13
CA GLU A 196 23.30 8.31 2.14
C GLU A 196 22.70 9.73 2.16
N LYS A 197 22.43 10.30 0.99
CA LYS A 197 21.81 11.63 0.87
C LYS A 197 20.36 11.61 1.31
N MET A 198 19.59 10.57 0.99
CA MET A 198 18.21 10.38 1.47
C MET A 198 18.17 10.33 3.00
N GLU A 199 19.04 9.54 3.63
CA GLU A 199 19.14 9.44 5.09
C GLU A 199 19.49 10.79 5.71
N LYS A 200 20.52 11.47 5.18
CA LYS A 200 20.89 12.80 5.64
C LYS A 200 19.73 13.79 5.48
N PHE A 201 18.99 13.74 4.38
CA PHE A 201 17.85 14.59 4.14
C PHE A 201 16.70 14.32 5.14
N ALA A 202 16.42 13.04 5.43
CA ALA A 202 15.44 12.61 6.42
C ALA A 202 15.79 13.00 7.88
N THR A 203 17.03 13.42 8.16
CA THR A 203 17.36 13.98 9.49
C THR A 203 16.83 15.41 9.70
N ASN A 204 16.50 16.12 8.61
CA ASN A 204 16.07 17.53 8.66
C ASN A 204 14.58 17.70 8.34
N VAL A 205 13.96 16.71 7.71
CA VAL A 205 12.57 16.76 7.25
C VAL A 205 11.88 15.44 7.59
N GLN A 206 10.64 15.53 8.04
CA GLN A 206 9.84 14.35 8.34
C GLN A 206 9.36 13.69 7.05
N PHE A 207 9.59 12.38 6.92
CA PHE A 207 9.02 11.56 5.86
C PHE A 207 7.88 10.72 6.41
N TRP A 208 6.85 10.52 5.60
CA TRP A 208 5.80 9.54 5.88
C TRP A 208 5.59 8.60 4.67
N PRO A 209 5.86 7.29 4.84
CA PRO A 209 6.47 6.67 6.02
C PRO A 209 7.94 7.09 6.23
N PRO A 210 8.51 6.98 7.45
CA PRO A 210 9.94 7.22 7.67
C PRO A 210 10.81 6.35 6.77
N ILE A 211 11.93 6.89 6.28
CA ILE A 211 12.80 6.21 5.30
C ILE A 211 13.31 4.87 5.82
N ASP A 212 13.73 4.80 7.09
CA ASP A 212 14.24 3.56 7.68
C ASP A 212 13.13 2.50 7.78
N SER A 213 11.91 2.90 8.13
CA SER A 213 10.74 2.02 8.14
C SER A 213 10.38 1.54 6.72
N ALA A 214 10.47 2.41 5.70
CA ALA A 214 10.25 2.04 4.31
C ALA A 214 11.28 1.01 3.82
N LYS A 215 12.57 1.19 4.17
CA LYS A 215 13.65 0.24 3.89
C LYS A 215 13.44 -1.09 4.61
N LYS A 216 13.07 -1.06 5.90
CA LYS A 216 12.72 -2.26 6.69
C LYS A 216 11.54 -3.01 6.07
N GLY A 217 10.51 -2.29 5.64
CA GLY A 217 9.32 -2.83 4.97
C GLY A 217 9.63 -3.53 3.64
N ALA A 218 10.67 -3.09 2.93
CA ALA A 218 11.11 -3.69 1.66
C ALA A 218 11.73 -5.10 1.81
N ALA A 219 12.15 -5.49 3.02
CA ALA A 219 12.81 -6.77 3.30
C ALA A 219 11.83 -7.96 3.28
N LYS A 220 11.37 -8.36 2.07
CA LYS A 220 10.33 -9.39 1.88
C LYS A 220 10.59 -10.71 2.62
N LEU A 221 11.82 -11.21 2.64
CA LEU A 221 12.12 -12.48 3.32
C LEU A 221 11.95 -12.38 4.83
N THR A 222 12.44 -11.31 5.44
CA THR A 222 12.27 -11.05 6.88
C THR A 222 10.78 -10.99 7.21
N ARG A 223 9.99 -10.31 6.38
CA ARG A 223 8.53 -10.23 6.55
C ARG A 223 7.84 -11.60 6.41
N ILE A 224 8.24 -12.41 5.43
CA ILE A 224 7.73 -13.79 5.25
C ILE A 224 8.03 -14.65 6.48
N GLN A 225 9.25 -14.58 7.03
CA GLN A 225 9.61 -15.32 8.24
C GLN A 225 8.77 -14.92 9.44
N LEU A 226 8.45 -13.62 9.57
CA LEU A 226 7.56 -13.12 10.61
C LEU A 226 6.13 -13.64 10.42
N PHE A 227 5.62 -13.70 9.18
CA PHE A 227 4.33 -14.34 8.89
C PHE A 227 4.31 -15.81 9.29
N ASP A 228 5.39 -16.55 9.03
CA ASP A 228 5.48 -17.96 9.38
C ASP A 228 5.51 -18.15 10.92
N LYS A 229 6.20 -17.26 11.64
CA LYS A 229 6.19 -17.23 13.12
C LYS A 229 4.79 -17.00 13.66
N ILE A 230 4.10 -15.96 13.20
CA ILE A 230 2.74 -15.60 13.65
C ILE A 230 1.73 -16.69 13.28
N ALA A 231 1.82 -17.24 12.08
CA ALA A 231 0.97 -18.34 11.66
C ALA A 231 1.11 -19.57 12.57
N LEU A 232 2.34 -19.86 13.02
CA LEU A 232 2.61 -20.98 13.92
C LEU A 232 2.14 -20.70 15.36
N SER A 233 2.44 -19.52 15.91
CA SER A 233 2.28 -19.23 17.33
C SER A 233 1.00 -18.50 17.73
N VAL A 234 0.34 -17.81 16.79
CA VAL A 234 -0.81 -16.94 17.06
C VAL A 234 -2.05 -17.46 16.35
N THR A 235 -2.05 -17.45 15.02
CA THR A 235 -3.28 -17.73 14.25
C THR A 235 -3.50 -19.23 14.04
N HIS A 236 -2.46 -20.04 14.21
CA HIS A 236 -2.47 -21.48 13.98
C HIS A 236 -2.98 -21.87 12.58
N THR A 237 -2.60 -21.08 11.56
CA THR A 237 -3.02 -21.29 10.17
C THR A 237 -1.91 -21.89 9.30
N ASP A 238 -2.30 -22.54 8.19
CA ASP A 238 -1.33 -23.02 7.21
C ASP A 238 -0.73 -21.86 6.40
N ARG A 239 0.50 -22.08 5.92
CA ARG A 239 1.28 -21.11 5.13
C ARG A 239 1.95 -21.81 3.95
N PRO A 240 2.04 -21.14 2.78
CA PRO A 240 2.91 -21.62 1.71
C PRO A 240 4.39 -21.52 2.13
N VAL A 241 5.12 -22.63 2.05
CA VAL A 241 6.53 -22.67 2.41
C VAL A 241 7.33 -21.82 1.43
N SER A 242 8.18 -20.94 1.96
CA SER A 242 9.05 -20.06 1.19
C SER A 242 10.51 -20.24 1.58
N CYS A 243 11.42 -20.21 0.61
CA CYS A 243 12.86 -20.25 0.86
C CYS A 243 13.65 -19.47 -0.20
N PRO A 244 14.88 -19.02 0.12
CA PRO A 244 15.79 -18.50 -0.90
C PRO A 244 16.03 -19.54 -2.00
N TRP A 245 16.07 -19.09 -3.25
CA TRP A 245 16.41 -19.95 -4.38
C TRP A 245 17.91 -20.30 -4.37
N ASP A 246 18.25 -21.56 -4.68
CA ASP A 246 19.62 -22.08 -4.66
C ASP A 246 20.45 -21.71 -5.91
N GLY A 247 19.83 -21.11 -6.92
CA GLY A 247 20.48 -20.73 -8.17
C GLY A 247 20.70 -21.88 -9.17
N LEU A 248 20.19 -23.08 -8.90
CA LEU A 248 20.40 -24.25 -9.75
C LEU A 248 19.24 -24.48 -10.71
N THR A 249 18.05 -24.69 -10.16
CA THR A 249 16.84 -24.97 -10.94
C THR A 249 15.61 -24.46 -10.22
N ILE A 250 14.58 -24.08 -10.97
CA ILE A 250 13.29 -23.70 -10.39
C ILE A 250 12.52 -25.00 -10.10
N PRO A 251 12.20 -25.33 -8.84
CA PRO A 251 11.51 -26.57 -8.56
C PRO A 251 10.09 -26.58 -9.18
N ALA A 252 9.70 -27.73 -9.72
CA ALA A 252 8.38 -27.89 -10.34
C ALA A 252 7.24 -27.60 -9.33
N GLY A 253 6.17 -26.96 -9.78
CA GLY A 253 5.02 -26.64 -8.94
C GLY A 253 5.24 -25.50 -7.94
N LYS A 254 6.30 -24.71 -8.11
CA LYS A 254 6.61 -23.56 -7.24
C LYS A 254 6.47 -22.24 -7.99
N VAL A 255 6.23 -21.18 -7.20
CA VAL A 255 6.34 -19.80 -7.65
C VAL A 255 7.77 -19.33 -7.42
N LEU A 256 8.35 -18.67 -8.40
CA LEU A 256 9.61 -17.95 -8.25
C LEU A 256 9.33 -16.45 -8.22
N LYS A 257 9.76 -15.75 -7.17
CA LYS A 257 9.57 -14.29 -7.04
C LYS A 257 10.85 -13.59 -6.57
N ARG A 258 11.16 -12.41 -7.13
CA ARG A 258 12.34 -11.63 -6.71
C ARG A 258 12.00 -10.73 -5.50
N THR A 259 12.94 -10.59 -4.58
CA THR A 259 12.91 -9.50 -3.60
C THR A 259 13.12 -8.16 -4.32
N HIS A 260 12.58 -7.07 -3.76
CA HIS A 260 12.69 -5.71 -4.35
C HIS A 260 12.16 -5.65 -5.80
N SER A 261 10.90 -6.04 -5.94
CA SER A 261 10.13 -5.98 -7.19
C SER A 261 8.68 -5.79 -6.82
N ALA A 262 8.00 -4.87 -7.49
CA ALA A 262 6.57 -4.64 -7.31
C ALA A 262 5.77 -5.21 -8.50
N TYR A 263 4.44 -5.12 -8.39
CA TYR A 263 3.49 -5.23 -9.50
C TYR A 263 3.56 -6.54 -10.32
N GLY A 264 4.03 -7.62 -9.71
CA GLY A 264 4.16 -8.92 -10.39
C GLY A 264 5.25 -9.01 -11.46
N THR A 265 6.07 -7.96 -11.66
CA THR A 265 7.06 -7.90 -12.75
C THR A 265 8.04 -9.07 -12.74
N HIS A 266 8.44 -9.51 -11.54
CA HIS A 266 9.39 -10.61 -11.33
C HIS A 266 8.74 -11.76 -10.55
N VAL A 267 7.56 -12.19 -11.00
CA VAL A 267 6.83 -13.35 -10.46
C VAL A 267 6.59 -14.35 -11.58
N TYR A 268 7.17 -15.55 -11.45
CA TYR A 268 6.98 -16.65 -12.38
C TYR A 268 6.13 -17.73 -11.73
N LEU A 269 4.98 -18.01 -12.34
CA LEU A 269 4.07 -19.06 -11.90
C LEU A 269 4.55 -20.42 -12.42
N PRO A 270 4.14 -21.55 -11.79
CA PRO A 270 4.54 -22.89 -12.23
C PRO A 270 4.21 -23.18 -13.71
N ASP A 271 3.10 -22.63 -14.20
CA ASP A 271 2.60 -22.86 -15.56
C ASP A 271 3.12 -21.84 -16.58
N SER A 272 3.91 -20.85 -16.14
CA SER A 272 4.46 -19.82 -17.00
C SER A 272 5.78 -20.25 -17.65
N PRO A 273 6.14 -19.70 -18.83
CA PRO A 273 7.49 -19.84 -19.37
C PRO A 273 8.52 -19.39 -18.34
N GLN A 274 9.44 -20.28 -17.99
CA GLN A 274 10.48 -20.00 -17.02
C GLN A 274 11.67 -19.30 -17.70
N PRO A 275 12.27 -18.27 -17.08
CA PRO A 275 13.50 -17.67 -17.57
C PRO A 275 14.68 -18.63 -17.43
N SER A 276 15.78 -18.35 -18.13
CA SER A 276 17.02 -19.10 -17.93
C SER A 276 17.64 -18.76 -16.58
N VAL A 277 18.41 -19.68 -16.02
CA VAL A 277 19.19 -19.47 -14.78
C VAL A 277 20.11 -18.26 -14.92
N GLU A 278 20.74 -18.08 -16.08
CA GLU A 278 21.61 -16.94 -16.37
C GLU A 278 20.86 -15.61 -16.26
N THR A 279 19.65 -15.52 -16.83
CA THR A 279 18.80 -14.33 -16.72
C THR A 279 18.42 -14.03 -15.26
N LEU A 280 18.10 -15.06 -14.49
CA LEU A 280 17.76 -14.90 -13.07
C LEU A 280 18.96 -14.39 -12.25
N LEU A 281 20.16 -14.91 -12.49
CA LEU A 281 21.38 -14.47 -11.80
C LEU A 281 21.74 -13.03 -12.15
N GLN A 282 21.64 -12.66 -13.43
CA GLN A 282 21.85 -11.27 -13.87
C GLN A 282 20.88 -10.30 -13.19
N ALA A 283 19.63 -10.70 -12.96
CA ALA A 283 18.63 -9.89 -12.29
C ALA A 283 18.90 -9.68 -10.77
N CYS A 284 19.88 -10.37 -10.18
CA CYS A 284 20.30 -10.23 -8.78
C CYS A 284 21.64 -9.49 -8.61
N CYS A 285 22.09 -8.74 -9.62
CA CYS A 285 23.36 -8.01 -9.57
C CYS A 285 23.41 -6.88 -8.52
N LEU A 286 22.28 -6.56 -7.88
CA LEU A 286 22.18 -5.51 -6.86
C LEU A 286 22.11 -6.09 -5.45
N PRO A 287 22.77 -5.44 -4.45
CA PRO A 287 22.70 -5.87 -3.06
C PRO A 287 21.26 -6.01 -2.56
N GLY A 288 21.00 -7.07 -1.77
CA GLY A 288 19.67 -7.35 -1.20
C GLY A 288 18.66 -7.99 -2.16
N ARG A 289 18.93 -8.02 -3.46
CA ARG A 289 18.10 -8.72 -4.45
C ARG A 289 18.41 -10.22 -4.42
N GLN A 290 17.37 -11.02 -4.23
CA GLN A 290 17.44 -12.47 -4.21
C GLN A 290 16.12 -13.04 -4.74
N TRP A 291 16.20 -14.24 -5.30
CA TRP A 291 15.00 -14.97 -5.68
C TRP A 291 14.50 -15.82 -4.51
N VAL A 292 13.19 -15.91 -4.40
CA VAL A 292 12.46 -16.69 -3.41
C VAL A 292 11.62 -17.72 -4.14
N VAL A 293 11.73 -18.97 -3.74
CA VAL A 293 10.86 -20.06 -4.17
C VAL A 293 9.76 -20.22 -3.13
N GLN A 294 8.51 -20.31 -3.58
CA GLN A 294 7.35 -20.47 -2.71
C GLN A 294 6.42 -21.59 -3.23
N ASP A 295 5.76 -22.30 -2.31
CA ASP A 295 4.67 -23.20 -2.65
C ASP A 295 3.60 -22.51 -3.49
N TRP A 296 3.16 -23.18 -4.55
CA TRP A 296 2.02 -22.69 -5.33
C TRP A 296 0.72 -22.84 -4.55
N VAL A 297 -0.01 -21.73 -4.42
CA VAL A 297 -1.35 -21.70 -3.81
C VAL A 297 -2.36 -21.46 -4.91
N SER A 298 -2.91 -22.53 -5.50
CA SER A 298 -3.89 -22.43 -6.60
C SER A 298 -5.12 -21.62 -6.21
N THR A 299 -5.58 -21.76 -4.97
CA THR A 299 -6.70 -21.01 -4.41
C THR A 299 -6.47 -19.51 -4.42
N LEU A 300 -5.23 -19.01 -4.33
CA LEU A 300 -4.95 -17.57 -4.48
C LEU A 300 -5.29 -17.08 -5.89
N ARG A 301 -4.93 -17.86 -6.92
CA ARG A 301 -5.24 -17.53 -8.32
C ARG A 301 -6.73 -17.65 -8.62
N ASP A 302 -7.38 -18.67 -8.08
CA ASP A 302 -8.77 -19.01 -8.41
C ASP A 302 -9.80 -18.24 -7.56
N LEU A 303 -9.53 -18.01 -6.28
CA LEU A 303 -10.42 -17.29 -5.35
C LEU A 303 -10.13 -15.78 -5.32
N GLY A 304 -8.86 -15.42 -5.53
CA GLY A 304 -8.35 -14.08 -5.30
C GLY A 304 -7.80 -13.89 -3.89
N GLU A 305 -7.67 -12.63 -3.48
CA GLU A 305 -7.15 -12.23 -2.17
C GLU A 305 -7.94 -11.06 -1.60
N TYR A 306 -8.14 -11.07 -0.29
CA TYR A 306 -8.73 -9.96 0.44
C TYR A 306 -7.66 -8.88 0.65
N LYS A 307 -8.03 -7.63 0.43
CA LYS A 307 -7.21 -6.45 0.68
C LYS A 307 -7.82 -5.76 1.90
N VAL A 308 -7.16 -5.85 3.05
CA VAL A 308 -7.61 -5.28 4.33
C VAL A 308 -6.75 -4.06 4.65
N TYR A 309 -7.38 -2.90 4.76
CA TYR A 309 -6.69 -1.64 5.03
C TYR A 309 -6.83 -1.27 6.50
N PHE A 310 -5.70 -0.90 7.09
CA PHE A 310 -5.60 -0.48 8.46
C PHE A 310 -5.10 0.96 8.55
N VAL A 311 -5.76 1.76 9.37
CA VAL A 311 -5.27 3.07 9.84
C VAL A 311 -5.32 3.02 11.36
N GLN A 312 -4.23 3.37 12.03
CA GLN A 312 -4.14 3.32 13.50
C GLN A 312 -4.53 1.95 14.09
N GLN A 313 -4.11 0.86 13.43
CA GLN A 313 -4.47 -0.53 13.74
C GLN A 313 -5.97 -0.87 13.63
N GLU A 314 -6.80 0.03 13.14
CA GLU A 314 -8.23 -0.22 12.93
C GLU A 314 -8.51 -0.55 11.46
N ILE A 315 -9.36 -1.55 11.22
CA ILE A 315 -9.78 -1.92 9.86
C ILE A 315 -10.73 -0.85 9.33
N VAL A 316 -10.25 -0.04 8.40
CA VAL A 316 -11.03 1.06 7.80
C VAL A 316 -11.71 0.66 6.49
N TRP A 317 -11.15 -0.31 5.78
CA TRP A 317 -11.69 -0.76 4.50
C TRP A 317 -11.27 -2.19 4.17
N MET A 318 -12.14 -2.91 3.47
CA MET A 318 -11.86 -4.25 2.96
C MET A 318 -12.37 -4.38 1.53
N SER A 319 -11.59 -5.03 0.67
CA SER A 319 -12.01 -5.38 -0.69
C SER A 319 -11.48 -6.75 -1.09
N LEU A 320 -11.93 -7.30 -2.23
CA LEU A 320 -11.34 -8.51 -2.80
C LEU A 320 -10.77 -8.19 -4.19
N ALA A 321 -9.51 -8.58 -4.39
CA ALA A 321 -8.84 -8.55 -5.68
C ALA A 321 -8.82 -9.96 -6.29
N ARG A 322 -8.98 -10.05 -7.61
CA ARG A 322 -9.01 -11.30 -8.37
C ARG A 322 -8.16 -11.26 -9.61
N PHE A 323 -7.65 -12.41 -10.00
CA PHE A 323 -6.96 -12.55 -11.27
C PHE A 323 -7.96 -12.66 -12.43
N SER A 324 -7.98 -11.68 -13.33
CA SER A 324 -8.69 -11.74 -14.61
C SER A 324 -7.95 -12.66 -15.57
N LYS A 325 -8.52 -13.82 -15.87
CA LYS A 325 -7.99 -14.74 -16.90
C LYS A 325 -8.08 -14.13 -18.31
N VAL A 326 -8.97 -13.16 -18.53
CA VAL A 326 -9.16 -12.48 -19.81
C VAL A 326 -8.10 -11.40 -20.03
N ASP A 327 -7.86 -10.57 -19.01
CA ASP A 327 -6.96 -9.42 -19.11
C ASP A 327 -5.53 -9.75 -18.65
N GLY A 328 -5.31 -10.93 -18.05
CA GLY A 328 -3.99 -11.38 -17.60
C GLY A 328 -3.44 -10.64 -16.40
N GLY A 329 -4.30 -10.13 -15.51
CA GLY A 329 -3.89 -9.32 -14.36
C GLY A 329 -4.93 -9.26 -13.24
N TRP A 330 -4.58 -8.64 -12.12
CA TRP A 330 -5.47 -8.50 -10.96
C TRP A 330 -6.49 -7.36 -11.15
N CYS A 331 -7.78 -7.64 -10.98
CA CYS A 331 -8.88 -6.69 -10.96
C CYS A 331 -9.54 -6.67 -9.57
N SER A 332 -10.01 -5.50 -9.11
CA SER A 332 -10.77 -5.44 -7.85
C SER A 332 -12.26 -5.52 -8.10
N LYS A 333 -12.96 -6.13 -7.15
CA LYS A 333 -14.40 -5.99 -6.97
C LYS A 333 -14.65 -5.59 -5.52
N SER A 334 -15.39 -4.50 -5.32
CA SER A 334 -15.84 -4.14 -3.96
C SER A 334 -16.70 -5.29 -3.43
N VAL A 335 -16.30 -5.85 -2.29
CA VAL A 335 -17.09 -6.85 -1.59
C VAL A 335 -17.95 -6.08 -0.59
N LYS A 336 -19.24 -5.94 -0.91
CA LYS A 336 -20.19 -5.36 0.03
C LYS A 336 -20.51 -6.41 1.09
N ASN A 337 -19.67 -6.51 2.12
CA ASN A 337 -19.90 -7.19 3.41
C ASN A 337 -20.42 -8.64 3.36
N GLU A 338 -20.36 -9.31 2.21
CA GLU A 338 -20.94 -10.62 1.98
C GLU A 338 -19.88 -11.53 1.37
N THR A 339 -19.12 -12.19 2.23
CA THR A 339 -18.19 -13.26 1.86
C THR A 339 -18.77 -14.61 2.29
N ARG A 340 -18.19 -15.72 1.83
CA ARG A 340 -18.49 -17.07 2.32
C ARG A 340 -17.48 -17.48 3.40
N SER A 341 -17.93 -18.28 4.35
CA SER A 341 -17.09 -18.79 5.45
C SER A 341 -16.03 -19.76 4.92
N LEU A 342 -14.94 -19.96 5.66
CA LEU A 342 -13.93 -20.95 5.29
C LEU A 342 -14.51 -22.37 5.20
N GLU A 343 -15.50 -22.70 6.03
CA GLU A 343 -16.20 -23.99 6.02
C GLU A 343 -17.00 -24.19 4.74
N GLU A 344 -17.74 -23.17 4.29
CA GLU A 344 -18.48 -23.20 3.02
C GLU A 344 -17.53 -23.31 1.84
N ILE A 345 -16.46 -22.50 1.82
CA ILE A 345 -15.45 -22.54 0.76
C ILE A 345 -14.79 -23.93 0.71
N SER A 346 -14.44 -24.50 1.87
CA SER A 346 -13.92 -25.86 1.98
C SER A 346 -14.90 -26.90 1.45
N ALA A 347 -16.19 -26.78 1.79
CA ALA A 347 -17.23 -27.70 1.31
C ALA A 347 -17.39 -27.62 -0.22
N MET A 348 -17.37 -26.42 -0.78
CA MET A 348 -17.46 -26.20 -2.22
C MET A 348 -16.24 -26.77 -2.97
N LEU A 349 -15.04 -26.54 -2.46
CA LEU A 349 -13.80 -27.08 -3.03
C LEU A 349 -13.82 -28.62 -3.06
N ARG A 350 -14.24 -29.26 -1.95
CA ARG A 350 -14.39 -30.72 -1.89
C ARG A 350 -15.42 -31.27 -2.88
N GLN A 351 -16.47 -30.50 -3.19
CA GLN A 351 -17.50 -30.90 -4.14
C GLN A 351 -17.13 -30.60 -5.60
N GLY A 352 -16.04 -29.86 -5.85
CA GLY A 352 -15.66 -29.41 -7.20
C GLY A 352 -16.63 -28.39 -7.81
N VAL A 353 -17.48 -27.74 -7.00
CA VAL A 353 -18.53 -26.80 -7.44
C VAL A 353 -18.03 -25.35 -7.36
N MET A 354 -16.74 -25.15 -7.59
CA MET A 354 -16.12 -23.84 -7.55
C MET A 354 -16.48 -23.05 -8.81
N ASP A 355 -17.60 -22.36 -8.76
CA ASP A 355 -17.85 -21.22 -9.63
C ASP A 355 -17.29 -19.97 -8.94
N THR A 356 -16.26 -19.40 -9.56
CA THR A 356 -15.62 -18.19 -9.04
C THR A 356 -16.63 -17.06 -8.90
N ASP A 357 -17.63 -16.94 -9.76
CA ASP A 357 -18.64 -15.89 -9.65
C ASP A 357 -19.60 -16.13 -8.48
N PHE A 358 -19.68 -17.36 -7.95
CA PHE A 358 -20.61 -17.79 -6.89
C PHE A 358 -20.12 -17.55 -5.46
N LEU A 359 -18.83 -17.29 -5.25
CA LEU A 359 -18.31 -16.75 -3.99
C LEU A 359 -18.87 -15.35 -3.68
N PHE A 360 -19.51 -14.71 -4.68
CA PHE A 360 -19.97 -13.33 -4.65
C PHE A 360 -21.46 -13.14 -4.85
N SER A 361 -22.21 -14.22 -5.03
CA SER A 361 -23.67 -14.20 -5.08
C SER A 361 -24.20 -14.76 -3.77
N VAL A 362 -24.03 -13.97 -2.71
CA VAL A 362 -24.71 -14.27 -1.45
C VAL A 362 -26.10 -13.62 -1.53
N PRO A 363 -27.20 -14.35 -1.29
CA PRO A 363 -28.49 -13.73 -1.07
C PRO A 363 -28.40 -12.82 0.17
N SER A 364 -29.11 -11.70 0.16
CA SER A 364 -29.08 -10.56 1.09
C SER A 364 -29.44 -10.85 2.56
N ALA A 365 -29.13 -12.03 3.09
CA ALA A 365 -29.60 -12.55 4.36
C ALA A 365 -28.54 -13.31 5.17
N TYR A 366 -27.25 -13.21 4.83
CA TYR A 366 -26.19 -13.83 5.62
C TYR A 366 -25.57 -12.83 6.61
N GLU A 367 -25.47 -13.27 7.86
CA GLU A 367 -24.71 -12.63 8.93
C GLU A 367 -23.18 -12.68 8.65
N PRO A 368 -22.40 -11.76 9.26
CA PRO A 368 -21.14 -11.32 8.70
C PRO A 368 -19.97 -12.27 9.01
N ILE A 369 -19.47 -12.95 7.97
CA ILE A 369 -18.14 -13.62 7.94
C ILE A 369 -16.98 -12.63 8.13
N ASP A 370 -17.32 -11.36 8.23
CA ASP A 370 -16.49 -10.28 8.71
C ASP A 370 -15.78 -10.61 10.04
N CYS A 371 -16.42 -11.33 10.98
CA CYS A 371 -15.80 -11.58 12.29
C CYS A 371 -14.50 -12.40 12.21
N MET A 372 -14.49 -13.58 11.57
CA MET A 372 -13.29 -14.43 11.54
C MET A 372 -12.15 -13.84 10.73
N LEU A 373 -12.45 -13.24 9.57
CA LEU A 373 -11.43 -12.59 8.75
C LEU A 373 -10.86 -11.35 9.46
N ARG A 374 -11.71 -10.54 10.10
CA ARG A 374 -11.25 -9.38 10.88
C ARG A 374 -10.45 -9.81 12.09
N GLU A 375 -10.88 -10.83 12.84
CA GLU A 375 -10.14 -11.38 13.97
C GLU A 375 -8.76 -11.87 13.51
N PHE A 376 -8.71 -12.68 12.44
CA PHE A 376 -7.44 -13.14 11.86
C PHE A 376 -6.54 -11.96 11.45
N ALA A 377 -7.09 -10.95 10.77
CA ALA A 377 -6.33 -9.79 10.30
C ALA A 377 -5.85 -8.91 11.46
N GLN A 378 -6.70 -8.67 12.47
CA GLN A 378 -6.37 -7.89 13.67
C GLN A 378 -5.33 -8.60 14.53
N ASP A 379 -5.55 -9.88 14.86
CA ASP A 379 -4.61 -10.67 15.67
C ASP A 379 -3.25 -10.74 14.99
N THR A 380 -3.23 -10.88 13.66
CA THR A 380 -1.99 -10.85 12.89
C THR A 380 -1.32 -9.48 12.96
N LEU A 381 -2.07 -8.38 12.75
CA LEU A 381 -1.50 -7.04 12.78
C LEU A 381 -0.92 -6.69 14.15
N CYS A 382 -1.64 -6.97 15.24
CA CYS A 382 -1.15 -6.66 16.59
C CYS A 382 0.21 -7.30 16.86
N HIS A 383 0.39 -8.58 16.52
CA HIS A 383 1.68 -9.26 16.72
C HIS A 383 2.74 -8.82 15.70
N LEU A 384 2.33 -8.42 14.50
CA LEU A 384 3.26 -7.84 13.53
C LEU A 384 3.82 -6.50 14.02
N VAL A 385 2.98 -5.64 14.60
CA VAL A 385 3.40 -4.36 15.18
C VAL A 385 4.41 -4.62 16.30
N GLU A 386 4.09 -5.49 17.25
CA GLU A 386 5.00 -5.83 18.38
C GLU A 386 6.39 -6.31 17.92
N GLU A 387 6.47 -7.02 16.79
CA GLU A 387 7.73 -7.54 16.23
C GLU A 387 8.41 -6.56 15.25
N ASP A 388 7.67 -5.59 14.74
CA ASP A 388 8.13 -4.55 13.80
C ASP A 388 8.50 -3.25 14.50
N GLU A 389 8.17 -3.08 15.78
CA GLU A 389 8.60 -1.94 16.60
C GLU A 389 10.13 -1.77 16.56
N ASP A 390 10.58 -0.52 16.43
CA ASP A 390 11.97 -0.14 16.63
C ASP A 390 12.31 0.03 18.12
N ASP A 391 13.55 0.45 18.42
CA ASP A 391 14.01 0.65 19.80
C ASP A 391 13.20 1.74 20.55
N GLU A 392 12.46 2.58 19.84
CA GLU A 392 11.60 3.64 20.38
C GLU A 392 10.13 3.18 20.50
N GLY A 393 9.81 1.95 20.06
CA GLY A 393 8.45 1.41 20.07
C GLY A 393 7.59 1.90 18.92
N TYR A 394 8.20 2.42 17.84
CA TYR A 394 7.49 2.88 16.65
C TYR A 394 7.43 1.78 15.58
N SER A 395 6.26 1.60 14.97
CA SER A 395 6.09 0.77 13.76
C SER A 395 5.13 1.46 12.80
N ILE A 396 5.52 1.57 11.54
CA ILE A 396 4.65 2.09 10.48
C ILE A 396 3.37 1.25 10.31
N LEU A 397 3.44 -0.05 10.62
CA LEU A 397 2.26 -0.94 10.58
C LEU A 397 1.18 -0.51 11.57
N SER A 398 1.56 0.18 12.64
CA SER A 398 0.62 0.71 13.63
C SER A 398 -0.14 1.93 13.10
N GLU A 399 0.43 2.69 12.16
CA GLU A 399 -0.20 3.88 11.60
C GLU A 399 -1.00 3.54 10.34
N TRP A 400 -0.40 2.80 9.41
CA TRP A 400 -0.96 2.57 8.09
C TRP A 400 -0.39 1.33 7.41
N CYS A 401 -1.27 0.43 6.98
CA CYS A 401 -0.87 -0.66 6.10
C CYS A 401 -2.06 -1.24 5.33
N ARG A 402 -1.75 -1.99 4.26
CA ARG A 402 -2.67 -2.94 3.64
C ARG A 402 -2.14 -4.35 3.86
N MET A 403 -3.00 -5.24 4.32
CA MET A 403 -2.75 -6.65 4.48
C MET A 403 -3.51 -7.43 3.43
N ASP A 404 -2.77 -8.27 2.70
CA ASP A 404 -3.32 -9.08 1.62
C ASP A 404 -3.45 -10.51 2.09
N ILE A 405 -4.69 -10.99 2.12
CA ILE A 405 -5.04 -12.25 2.77
C ILE A 405 -5.56 -13.20 1.70
N GLY A 406 -4.82 -14.28 1.49
CA GLY A 406 -5.23 -15.40 0.64
C GLY A 406 -5.93 -16.48 1.45
N ILE A 407 -6.57 -17.40 0.72
CA ILE A 407 -7.06 -18.67 1.27
C ILE A 407 -6.16 -19.78 0.75
N ILE A 408 -5.69 -20.65 1.63
CA ILE A 408 -4.95 -21.87 1.29
C ILE A 408 -5.81 -23.08 1.66
N GLU A 409 -5.81 -24.11 0.80
CA GLU A 409 -6.50 -25.37 1.05
C GLU A 409 -5.48 -26.49 1.30
N LYS A 410 -5.74 -27.28 2.34
CA LYS A 410 -4.94 -28.45 2.70
C LYS A 410 -5.85 -29.56 3.24
N ASN A 411 -5.77 -30.73 2.62
CA ASN A 411 -6.55 -31.92 3.02
C ASN A 411 -8.07 -31.69 3.08
N GLY A 412 -8.59 -30.87 2.16
CA GLY A 412 -9.98 -30.46 2.04
C GLY A 412 -10.38 -29.35 3.01
N VAL A 413 -9.46 -28.72 3.75
CA VAL A 413 -9.75 -27.68 4.74
C VAL A 413 -9.07 -26.37 4.34
N CYS A 414 -9.81 -25.27 4.38
CA CYS A 414 -9.30 -23.95 4.07
C CYS A 414 -8.85 -23.20 5.32
N SER A 415 -7.78 -22.42 5.20
CA SER A 415 -7.34 -21.44 6.19
C SER A 415 -6.93 -20.13 5.53
N TYR A 416 -6.96 -19.04 6.28
CA TYR A 416 -6.40 -17.76 5.85
C TYR A 416 -4.87 -17.76 5.97
N PHE A 417 -4.20 -17.04 5.07
CA PHE A 417 -2.77 -16.77 5.16
C PHE A 417 -2.44 -15.38 4.63
N ILE A 418 -1.39 -14.75 5.18
CA ILE A 418 -0.94 -13.44 4.71
C ILE A 418 -0.08 -13.58 3.45
N ASN A 419 -0.57 -13.15 2.30
CA ASN A 419 0.21 -13.13 1.08
C ASN A 419 1.31 -12.05 1.14
N GLU A 420 0.92 -10.82 1.49
CA GLU A 420 1.81 -9.68 1.60
C GLU A 420 1.24 -8.60 2.53
N ILE A 421 2.12 -7.69 2.95
CA ILE A 421 1.76 -6.43 3.59
C ILE A 421 2.50 -5.31 2.89
N GLU A 422 1.80 -4.22 2.65
CA GLU A 422 2.32 -3.00 2.04
C GLU A 422 2.06 -1.80 2.97
N THR A 423 3.01 -0.86 3.04
CA THR A 423 3.00 0.28 3.98
C THR A 423 3.30 1.62 3.30
N ASN A 424 3.67 1.61 2.02
CA ASN A 424 4.19 2.79 1.32
C ASN A 424 3.09 3.52 0.56
N VAL A 425 3.35 4.79 0.22
CA VAL A 425 2.46 5.65 -0.58
C VAL A 425 2.37 5.20 -2.07
N GLY A 426 2.93 4.04 -2.42
CA GLY A 426 2.69 3.31 -3.68
C GLY A 426 1.62 2.22 -3.57
N LEU A 427 1.00 2.09 -2.40
CA LEU A 427 -0.08 1.15 -2.10
C LEU A 427 -1.22 1.25 -3.11
N GLY A 428 -1.54 0.16 -3.78
CA GLY A 428 -2.74 0.08 -4.62
C GLY A 428 -4.00 0.31 -3.78
N LEU A 429 -4.82 1.29 -4.16
CA LEU A 429 -6.09 1.60 -3.49
C LEU A 429 -7.25 0.89 -4.22
N PHE A 430 -7.74 -0.22 -3.66
CA PHE A 430 -8.70 -1.12 -4.30
C PHE A 430 -10.16 -0.90 -3.83
N GLY A 431 -11.08 -0.95 -4.79
CA GLY A 431 -12.53 -0.91 -4.55
C GLY A 431 -13.18 0.49 -4.60
N ASP A 432 -14.49 0.50 -4.87
CA ASP A 432 -15.32 1.71 -4.85
C ASP A 432 -15.59 2.13 -3.39
N GLY A 433 -15.31 3.39 -3.02
CA GLY A 433 -15.53 3.92 -1.68
C GLY A 433 -14.30 3.95 -0.76
N ILE A 434 -13.18 3.35 -1.19
CA ILE A 434 -11.93 3.38 -0.43
C ILE A 434 -11.45 4.81 -0.16
N PHE A 435 -11.64 5.73 -1.12
CA PHE A 435 -11.24 7.12 -0.96
C PHE A 435 -11.93 7.82 0.19
N ASP A 436 -13.24 7.60 0.34
CA ASP A 436 -14.01 8.23 1.40
C ASP A 436 -13.53 7.69 2.76
N ALA A 437 -13.49 6.35 2.91
CA ALA A 437 -13.03 5.69 4.12
C ALA A 437 -11.60 6.10 4.54
N LEU A 438 -10.67 6.14 3.57
CA LEU A 438 -9.29 6.55 3.84
C LEU A 438 -9.16 8.03 4.12
N SER A 439 -9.89 8.88 3.42
CA SER A 439 -9.80 10.33 3.63
C SER A 439 -10.27 10.75 5.00
N ASP A 440 -11.25 10.04 5.59
CA ASP A 440 -11.69 10.29 6.95
C ASP A 440 -10.64 9.80 7.95
N ALA A 441 -10.22 8.53 7.84
CA ALA A 441 -9.29 7.93 8.79
C ALA A 441 -7.87 8.54 8.75
N LEU A 442 -7.29 8.75 7.56
CA LEU A 442 -5.99 9.39 7.43
C LEU A 442 -6.04 10.87 7.82
N GLY A 443 -7.21 11.48 7.69
CA GLY A 443 -7.45 12.83 8.15
C GLY A 443 -7.29 13.01 9.65
N GLU A 444 -7.86 12.09 10.43
CA GLU A 444 -7.69 12.06 11.88
C GLU A 444 -6.23 11.81 12.26
N LEU A 445 -5.56 10.83 11.63
CA LEU A 445 -4.14 10.57 11.82
C LEU A 445 -3.29 11.82 11.51
N TRP A 446 -3.61 12.55 10.43
CA TRP A 446 -2.88 13.76 10.04
C TRP A 446 -2.98 14.89 11.07
N LEU A 447 -4.12 15.02 11.75
CA LEU A 447 -4.29 16.02 12.80
C LEU A 447 -3.47 15.71 14.05
N GLU A 448 -3.02 14.46 14.21
CA GLU A 448 -2.16 14.01 15.31
C GLU A 448 -0.66 14.12 15.01
N MET A 449 -0.29 14.15 13.72
CA MET A 449 1.08 14.38 13.23
C MET A 449 1.44 15.86 13.22
#